data_AF-A0A0G2FIS9-F1
#
_entry.id   AF-A0A0G2FIS9-F1
#
_cell.length_a   1.000
_cell.length_b   1.000
_cell.length_c   1.000
_cell.angle_alpha   90.00
_cell.angle_beta   90.00
_cell.angle_gamma   90.00
#
_symmetry.space_group_name_H-M   'P 1'
#
loop_
_entity.id
_entity.type
_entity.pdbx_description
1 polymer ?
#
loop_
_entity_poly.entity_id
_entity_poly.type
_entity_poly.pdbx_seq_one_letter_code
_entity_poly.pdbx_strand_id
1 'polypeptide(L)'
;MASPKPEAQGRGPGKGQGLMPALFSSPVPLYTTAVLFRVVLLVYGLWQDANSPLKYTDIDYLVFTDATRFVSQGHPAGPYARETYRYTPLLSWALIPTTWTARGNPLWANVALFSFGKLLFALADVAAGALIVSILTIKGRATPAMDAPTARKFAAIWLLNPMVATISTRGSSEGLLAVLVLALLWAVLSRRVALAGVLLGLGVHFKIYPFIYAPAIVWSMDGDRISGRPAAQSSVVGAVAAFLTVPRLKLALVSSGVFMALNLTMYASYGPPFLVHTFLYHVTRIDHRHNFSPYNIPLYLASASPEGVSRGLRIESVAFLPQLLLSCVLIPLIMAKKDLPATMLAQTWAFVAFNKVCTSQVRKSPAASRAVPPPSFGPFPGSRWLFRIPILTKRCGNALGSTFSGISSSSHSIYHVLPSCAMPDWA
;
A
#
# COMPACT_ATOMS: atom_id res chain seq x y z
N MET A 1 -80.86 7.01 13.70
CA MET A 1 -79.99 6.45 12.64
C MET A 1 -79.05 7.55 12.18
N ALA A 2 -77.78 7.47 12.56
CA ALA A 2 -76.71 8.30 12.02
C ALA A 2 -75.53 7.37 11.74
N SER A 3 -75.18 7.22 10.47
CA SER A 3 -74.12 6.34 10.00
C SER A 3 -72.75 6.78 10.51
N PRO A 4 -71.83 5.87 10.84
CA PRO A 4 -70.45 6.25 11.12
C PRO A 4 -69.73 6.63 9.82
N LYS A 5 -69.03 7.76 9.87
CA LYS A 5 -68.12 8.29 8.84
C LYS A 5 -66.98 7.28 8.59
N PRO A 6 -66.54 7.05 7.33
CA PRO A 6 -65.38 6.21 7.07
C PRO A 6 -64.08 6.93 7.48
N GLU A 7 -63.21 6.21 8.19
CA GLU A 7 -61.86 6.65 8.53
C GLU A 7 -61.04 6.88 7.27
N ALA A 8 -60.48 8.10 7.16
CA ALA A 8 -59.53 8.45 6.12
C ALA A 8 -58.22 7.68 6.35
N GLN A 9 -57.88 6.80 5.40
CA GLN A 9 -56.56 6.20 5.31
C GLN A 9 -55.50 7.29 5.19
N GLY A 10 -54.72 7.47 6.24
CA GLY A 10 -53.52 8.30 6.21
C GLY A 10 -52.51 7.70 5.24
N ARG A 11 -52.42 8.25 4.03
CA ARG A 11 -51.21 8.16 3.20
C ARG A 11 -50.09 8.83 3.99
N GLY A 12 -49.23 8.02 4.59
CA GLY A 12 -48.00 8.49 5.24
C GLY A 12 -47.14 9.26 4.24
N PRO A 13 -46.48 10.36 4.66
CA PRO A 13 -45.61 11.12 3.78
C PRO A 13 -44.39 10.26 3.44
N GLY A 14 -44.11 10.11 2.15
CA GLY A 14 -42.87 9.51 1.67
C GLY A 14 -41.69 10.27 2.27
N LYS A 15 -41.04 9.68 3.28
CA LYS A 15 -39.80 10.20 3.84
C LYS A 15 -38.78 10.23 2.71
N GLY A 16 -38.47 11.43 2.21
CA GLY A 16 -37.30 11.66 1.37
C GLY A 16 -36.09 11.09 2.11
N GLN A 17 -35.60 9.95 1.65
CA GLN A 17 -34.40 9.36 2.22
C GLN A 17 -33.26 10.31 1.90
N GLY A 18 -32.59 10.84 2.92
CA GLY A 18 -31.43 11.70 2.73
C GLY A 18 -30.38 11.04 1.82
N LEU A 19 -29.60 11.87 1.13
CA LEU A 19 -28.58 11.44 0.17
C LEU A 19 -27.60 10.40 0.74
N MET A 20 -27.23 10.55 2.02
CA MET A 20 -26.27 9.68 2.70
C MET A 20 -26.81 8.25 2.93
N PRO A 21 -28.01 8.03 3.51
CA PRO A 21 -28.63 6.70 3.56
C PRO A 21 -28.76 6.03 2.18
N ALA A 22 -29.10 6.80 1.14
CA ALA A 22 -29.28 6.27 -0.22
C ALA A 22 -27.96 5.79 -0.85
N LEU A 23 -26.84 6.47 -0.55
CA LEU A 23 -25.51 6.11 -1.06
C LEU A 23 -25.07 4.71 -0.61
N PHE A 24 -25.44 4.32 0.61
CA PHE A 24 -25.01 3.05 1.22
C PHE A 24 -26.12 1.97 1.24
N SER A 25 -27.34 2.29 0.84
CA SER A 25 -28.46 1.31 0.86
C SER A 25 -28.36 0.30 -0.28
N SER A 26 -27.92 0.72 -1.46
CA SER A 26 -27.66 -0.14 -2.64
C SER A 26 -26.19 -0.04 -3.10
N PRO A 27 -25.61 -1.07 -3.75
CA PRO A 27 -24.20 -1.02 -4.16
C PRO A 27 -23.99 0.02 -5.26
N VAL A 28 -24.96 0.16 -6.17
CA VAL A 28 -24.85 0.97 -7.39
C VAL A 28 -24.41 2.41 -7.11
N PRO A 29 -25.04 3.19 -6.22
CA PRO A 29 -24.65 4.59 -6.00
C PRO A 29 -23.19 4.74 -5.53
N LEU A 30 -22.74 3.90 -4.59
CA LEU A 30 -21.38 3.97 -4.06
C LEU A 30 -20.34 3.65 -5.14
N TYR A 31 -20.51 2.54 -5.86
CA TYR A 31 -19.55 2.15 -6.91
C TYR A 31 -19.58 3.11 -8.10
N THR A 32 -20.76 3.57 -8.52
CA THR A 32 -20.87 4.59 -9.56
C THR A 32 -20.14 5.87 -9.14
N THR A 33 -20.33 6.33 -7.91
CA THR A 33 -19.60 7.51 -7.39
C THR A 33 -18.09 7.28 -7.38
N ALA A 34 -17.63 6.10 -6.93
CA ALA A 34 -16.21 5.76 -6.87
C ALA A 34 -15.55 5.65 -8.27
N VAL A 35 -16.28 5.13 -9.26
CA VAL A 35 -15.84 5.06 -10.66
C VAL A 35 -15.81 6.45 -11.28
N LEU A 36 -16.89 7.23 -11.14
CA LEU A 36 -16.94 8.61 -11.64
C LEU A 36 -15.82 9.46 -11.04
N PHE A 37 -15.53 9.32 -9.75
CA PHE A 37 -14.43 10.02 -9.10
C PHE A 37 -13.08 9.71 -9.77
N ARG A 38 -12.79 8.44 -10.06
CA ARG A 38 -11.58 8.04 -10.79
C ARG A 38 -11.56 8.54 -12.23
N VAL A 39 -12.69 8.51 -12.93
CA VAL A 39 -12.80 9.05 -14.30
C VAL A 39 -12.49 10.55 -14.31
N VAL A 40 -13.05 11.32 -13.37
CA VAL A 40 -12.75 12.76 -13.22
C VAL A 40 -11.26 12.98 -12.98
N LEU A 41 -10.63 12.21 -12.09
CA LEU A 41 -9.20 12.30 -11.82
C LEU A 41 -8.33 11.90 -13.02
N LEU A 42 -8.75 10.92 -13.83
CA LEU A 42 -8.06 10.55 -15.07
C LEU A 42 -8.11 11.68 -16.10
N VAL A 43 -9.29 12.26 -16.32
CA VAL A 43 -9.46 13.40 -17.24
C VAL A 43 -8.67 14.61 -16.75
N TYR A 44 -8.75 14.92 -15.45
CA TYR A 44 -7.94 15.97 -14.83
C TYR A 44 -6.44 15.69 -14.99
N GLY A 45 -6.01 14.44 -14.80
CA GLY A 45 -4.63 14.03 -14.96
C GLY A 45 -4.10 14.26 -16.38
N LEU A 46 -4.91 13.99 -17.41
CA LEU A 46 -4.57 14.31 -18.80
C LEU A 46 -4.42 15.81 -19.01
N TRP A 47 -5.33 16.61 -18.46
CA TRP A 47 -5.23 18.08 -18.53
C TRP A 47 -3.98 18.59 -17.79
N GLN A 48 -3.71 18.12 -16.58
CA GLN A 48 -2.54 18.52 -15.80
C GLN A 48 -1.25 18.13 -16.51
N ASP A 49 -1.16 16.93 -17.08
CA ASP A 49 0.01 16.48 -17.83
C ASP A 49 0.26 17.34 -19.09
N ALA A 50 -0.79 17.89 -19.70
CA ALA A 50 -0.65 18.80 -20.84
C ALA A 50 -0.29 20.23 -20.44
N ASN A 51 -0.78 20.71 -19.28
CA ASN A 51 -0.73 22.13 -18.92
C ASN A 51 0.24 22.47 -17.77
N SER A 52 0.81 21.47 -17.08
CA SER A 52 1.69 21.67 -15.92
C SER A 52 3.09 21.08 -16.13
N PRO A 53 4.15 21.75 -15.62
CA PRO A 53 5.48 21.14 -15.47
C PRO A 53 5.47 19.95 -14.51
N LEU A 54 4.61 20.02 -13.48
CA LEU A 54 4.43 18.93 -12.52
C LEU A 54 3.41 17.93 -13.05
N LYS A 55 3.94 16.87 -13.67
CA LYS A 55 3.12 15.78 -14.22
C LYS A 55 2.35 15.05 -13.14
N TYR A 56 1.06 14.81 -13.42
CA TYR A 56 0.18 13.94 -12.69
C TYR A 56 0.61 12.48 -12.87
N THR A 57 0.87 12.05 -14.11
CA THR A 57 1.34 10.69 -14.38
C THR A 57 2.58 10.34 -13.56
N ASP A 58 2.51 9.19 -12.88
CA ASP A 58 3.63 8.66 -12.12
C ASP A 58 4.77 8.26 -13.05
N ILE A 59 6.02 8.46 -12.61
CA ILE A 59 7.20 8.09 -13.38
C ILE A 59 7.26 6.57 -13.59
N ASP A 60 6.82 5.80 -12.60
CA ASP A 60 6.78 4.34 -12.68
C ASP A 60 5.84 3.89 -13.81
N TYR A 61 4.75 4.63 -14.08
CA TYR A 61 3.86 4.33 -15.21
C TYR A 61 4.57 4.42 -16.56
N LEU A 62 5.46 5.40 -16.72
CA LEU A 62 6.29 5.54 -17.92
C LEU A 62 7.30 4.38 -18.01
N VAL A 63 7.92 4.00 -16.89
CA VAL A 63 8.81 2.83 -16.83
C VAL A 63 8.06 1.55 -17.23
N PHE A 64 6.82 1.35 -16.77
CA PHE A 64 6.02 0.18 -17.13
C PHE A 64 5.70 0.15 -18.63
N THR A 65 5.22 1.27 -19.18
CA THR A 65 4.79 1.36 -20.58
C THR A 65 5.98 1.26 -21.53
N ASP A 66 7.14 1.85 -21.19
CA ASP A 66 8.39 1.68 -21.94
C ASP A 66 8.88 0.23 -21.91
N ALA A 67 8.92 -0.41 -20.74
CA ALA A 67 9.28 -1.82 -20.61
C ALA A 67 8.35 -2.72 -21.43
N THR A 68 7.07 -2.40 -21.45
CA THR A 68 6.07 -3.11 -22.25
C THR A 68 6.30 -2.96 -23.75
N ARG A 69 6.78 -1.79 -24.22
CA ARG A 69 7.17 -1.62 -25.64
C ARG A 69 8.29 -2.58 -26.03
N PHE A 70 9.30 -2.75 -25.19
CA PHE A 70 10.37 -3.74 -25.43
C PHE A 70 9.83 -5.17 -25.51
N VAL A 71 8.86 -5.53 -24.65
CA VAL A 71 8.17 -6.82 -24.75
C VAL A 71 7.44 -6.96 -26.09
N SER A 72 6.64 -5.95 -26.49
CA SER A 72 5.88 -5.99 -27.74
C SER A 72 6.75 -6.07 -28.99
N GLN A 73 7.97 -5.53 -28.93
CA GLN A 73 8.95 -5.54 -30.01
C GLN A 73 9.81 -6.81 -30.02
N GLY A 74 9.62 -7.73 -29.07
CA GLY A 74 10.41 -8.97 -28.98
C GLY A 74 11.88 -8.73 -28.61
N HIS A 75 12.18 -7.66 -27.85
CA HIS A 75 13.55 -7.36 -27.45
C HIS A 75 14.15 -8.52 -26.62
N PRO A 76 15.41 -8.95 -26.85
CA PRO A 76 15.99 -10.13 -26.18
C PRO A 76 16.00 -10.06 -24.65
N ALA A 77 16.29 -8.87 -24.08
CA ALA A 77 16.21 -8.64 -22.63
C ALA A 77 14.78 -8.39 -22.11
N GLY A 78 13.78 -8.40 -22.99
CA GLY A 78 12.37 -8.16 -22.67
C GLY A 78 12.14 -6.84 -21.94
N PRO A 79 11.33 -6.83 -20.86
CA PRO A 79 11.02 -5.59 -20.15
C PRO A 79 12.24 -4.98 -19.45
N TYR A 80 13.28 -5.79 -19.18
CA TYR A 80 14.49 -5.34 -18.49
C TYR A 80 15.46 -4.55 -19.38
N ALA A 81 15.19 -4.48 -20.68
CA ALA A 81 15.84 -3.52 -21.56
C ALA A 81 15.56 -2.07 -21.14
N ARG A 82 14.40 -1.82 -20.51
CA ARG A 82 14.12 -0.54 -19.89
C ARG A 82 14.91 -0.41 -18.60
N GLU A 83 15.82 0.55 -18.56
CA GLU A 83 16.55 0.90 -17.34
C GLU A 83 15.56 1.16 -16.20
N THR A 84 15.95 0.83 -14.96
CA THR A 84 15.13 0.99 -13.75
C THR A 84 13.84 0.18 -13.68
N TYR A 85 13.51 -0.66 -14.67
CA TYR A 85 12.42 -1.62 -14.52
C TYR A 85 12.81 -2.71 -13.50
N ARG A 86 12.08 -2.81 -12.39
CA ARG A 86 12.33 -3.72 -11.26
C ARG A 86 11.09 -4.54 -10.86
N TYR A 87 10.19 -4.76 -11.81
CA TYR A 87 8.89 -5.41 -11.58
C TYR A 87 8.86 -6.79 -12.26
N THR A 88 7.83 -7.60 -11.99
CA THR A 88 7.63 -8.88 -12.70
C THR A 88 7.26 -8.62 -14.17
N PRO A 89 7.71 -9.43 -15.14
CA PRO A 89 7.28 -9.30 -16.53
C PRO A 89 5.77 -9.45 -16.71
N LEU A 90 5.06 -10.12 -15.79
CA LEU A 90 3.60 -10.22 -15.81
C LEU A 90 2.92 -8.84 -15.81
N LEU A 91 3.51 -7.85 -15.14
CA LEU A 91 2.98 -6.49 -15.15
C LEU A 91 3.09 -5.90 -16.56
N SER A 92 4.24 -6.05 -17.23
CA SER A 92 4.38 -5.62 -18.61
C SER A 92 3.46 -6.38 -19.56
N TRP A 93 3.27 -7.68 -19.36
CA TRP A 93 2.33 -8.48 -20.16
C TRP A 93 0.90 -7.98 -20.03
N ALA A 94 0.46 -7.65 -18.81
CA ALA A 94 -0.86 -7.08 -18.56
C ALA A 94 -1.04 -5.71 -19.23
N LEU A 95 0.04 -5.00 -19.58
CA LEU A 95 0.01 -3.66 -20.15
C LEU A 95 0.22 -3.64 -21.66
N ILE A 96 0.33 -4.78 -22.35
CA ILE A 96 0.53 -4.85 -23.81
C ILE A 96 -0.39 -3.91 -24.60
N PRO A 97 -1.69 -3.74 -24.27
CA PRO A 97 -2.55 -2.82 -25.01
C PRO A 97 -2.04 -1.37 -25.08
N THR A 98 -1.20 -0.94 -24.14
CA THR A 98 -0.56 0.40 -24.15
C THR A 98 0.39 0.62 -25.32
N THR A 99 0.81 -0.46 -26.00
CA THR A 99 1.74 -0.42 -27.15
C THR A 99 1.02 -0.30 -28.49
N TRP A 100 -0.29 -0.52 -28.54
CA TRP A 100 -1.07 -0.50 -29.78
C TRP A 100 -1.37 0.92 -30.30
N THR A 101 -0.71 1.93 -29.75
CA THR A 101 -0.76 3.29 -30.25
C THR A 101 -0.14 3.37 -31.63
N ALA A 102 -0.85 3.93 -32.60
CA ALA A 102 -0.42 4.00 -33.98
C ALA A 102 -0.67 5.39 -34.57
N ARG A 103 0.12 5.79 -35.58
CA ARG A 103 0.00 7.09 -36.27
C ARG A 103 -1.35 7.25 -36.98
N GLY A 104 -1.97 6.15 -37.41
CA GLY A 104 -3.30 6.14 -38.03
C GLY A 104 -4.47 6.15 -37.05
N ASN A 105 -4.23 5.93 -35.75
CA ASN A 105 -5.31 5.95 -34.76
C ASN A 105 -5.76 7.39 -34.50
N PRO A 106 -7.07 7.61 -34.28
CA PRO A 106 -7.54 8.91 -33.81
C PRO A 106 -6.93 9.23 -32.44
N LEU A 107 -6.73 10.52 -32.16
CA LEU A 107 -6.03 10.99 -30.96
C LEU A 107 -6.61 10.39 -29.67
N TRP A 108 -7.95 10.37 -29.55
CA TRP A 108 -8.63 9.83 -28.38
C TRP A 108 -8.32 8.34 -28.15
N ALA A 109 -8.14 7.55 -29.22
CA ALA A 109 -7.82 6.13 -29.12
C ALA A 109 -6.38 5.94 -28.63
N ASN A 110 -5.43 6.74 -29.13
CA ASN A 110 -4.06 6.70 -28.62
C ASN A 110 -3.98 7.09 -27.14
N VAL A 111 -4.76 8.09 -26.71
CA VAL A 111 -4.86 8.48 -25.30
C VAL A 111 -5.47 7.36 -24.45
N ALA A 112 -6.54 6.72 -24.93
CA ALA A 112 -7.18 5.61 -24.23
C ALA A 112 -6.25 4.39 -24.09
N LEU A 113 -5.57 4.00 -25.17
CA LEU A 113 -4.61 2.90 -25.19
C LEU A 113 -3.43 3.19 -24.25
N PHE A 114 -2.83 4.38 -24.34
CA PHE A 114 -1.77 4.78 -23.41
C PHE A 114 -2.25 4.79 -21.95
N SER A 115 -3.51 5.14 -21.69
CA SER A 115 -4.11 5.17 -20.35
C SER A 115 -4.65 3.81 -19.89
N PHE A 116 -4.57 2.76 -20.70
CA PHE A 116 -5.13 1.44 -20.40
C PHE A 116 -4.64 0.90 -19.04
N GLY A 117 -3.35 1.03 -18.74
CA GLY A 117 -2.81 0.59 -17.46
C GLY A 117 -3.39 1.37 -16.27
N LYS A 118 -3.57 2.69 -16.39
CA LYS A 118 -4.23 3.50 -15.36
C LYS A 118 -5.67 3.05 -15.12
N LEU A 119 -6.40 2.72 -16.20
CA LEU A 119 -7.75 2.17 -16.10
C LEU A 119 -7.73 0.81 -15.38
N LEU A 120 -6.82 -0.09 -15.76
CA LEU A 120 -6.65 -1.39 -15.11
C LEU A 120 -6.37 -1.25 -13.60
N PHE A 121 -5.48 -0.33 -13.21
CA PHE A 121 -5.13 -0.10 -11.81
C PHE A 121 -6.29 0.54 -11.04
N ALA A 122 -7.01 1.49 -11.65
CA ALA A 122 -8.20 2.11 -11.07
C ALA A 122 -9.34 1.10 -10.89
N LEU A 123 -9.51 0.16 -11.83
CA LEU A 123 -10.46 -0.95 -11.72
C LEU A 123 -10.08 -1.91 -10.58
N ALA A 124 -8.79 -2.21 -10.43
CA ALA A 124 -8.29 -3.03 -9.33
C ALA A 124 -8.60 -2.41 -7.96
N ASP A 125 -8.47 -1.09 -7.82
CA ASP A 125 -8.88 -0.37 -6.59
C ASP A 125 -10.37 -0.48 -6.29
N VAL A 126 -11.22 -0.39 -7.31
CA VAL A 126 -12.67 -0.54 -7.15
C VAL A 126 -13.02 -1.98 -6.76
N ALA A 127 -12.36 -2.96 -7.38
CA ALA A 127 -12.49 -4.38 -7.04
C ALA A 127 -12.00 -4.67 -5.60
N ALA A 128 -10.92 -4.02 -5.16
CA ALA A 128 -10.47 -4.08 -3.77
C ALA A 128 -11.56 -3.59 -2.81
N GLY A 129 -12.24 -2.48 -3.11
CA GLY A 129 -13.40 -2.01 -2.34
C GLY A 129 -14.55 -3.03 -2.28
N ALA A 130 -14.83 -3.72 -3.39
CA ALA A 130 -15.83 -4.79 -3.43
C ALA A 130 -15.44 -6.01 -2.59
N LEU A 131 -14.17 -6.37 -2.58
CA LEU A 131 -13.65 -7.41 -1.70
C LEU A 131 -13.73 -7.01 -0.23
N ILE A 132 -13.50 -5.74 0.13
CA ILE A 132 -13.69 -5.25 1.50
C ILE A 132 -15.14 -5.49 1.96
N VAL A 133 -16.14 -5.13 1.15
CA VAL A 133 -17.55 -5.42 1.47
C VAL A 133 -17.77 -6.91 1.65
N SER A 134 -17.24 -7.73 0.73
CA SER A 134 -17.39 -9.18 0.77
C SER A 134 -16.72 -9.81 2.00
N ILE A 135 -15.58 -9.29 2.45
CA ILE A 135 -14.87 -9.75 3.64
C ILE A 135 -15.65 -9.40 4.90
N LEU A 136 -16.18 -8.18 4.99
CA LEU A 136 -16.91 -7.70 6.17
C LEU A 136 -18.28 -8.38 6.34
N THR A 137 -18.90 -8.82 5.25
CA THR A 137 -20.19 -9.54 5.29
C THR A 137 -20.02 -11.06 5.49
N ILE A 138 -18.81 -11.60 5.38
CA ILE A 138 -18.55 -13.00 5.72
C ILE A 138 -18.67 -13.17 7.24
N LYS A 139 -19.42 -14.19 7.66
CA LYS A 139 -19.45 -14.62 9.06
C LYS A 139 -18.11 -15.22 9.42
N GLY A 140 -17.30 -14.46 10.17
CA GLY A 140 -16.01 -14.89 10.66
C GLY A 140 -16.12 -15.86 11.84
N ARG A 141 -14.94 -16.36 12.27
CA ARG A 141 -14.82 -17.25 13.42
C ARG A 141 -14.98 -16.51 14.75
N ALA A 142 -14.41 -15.31 14.83
CA ALA A 142 -14.39 -14.44 16.00
C ALA A 142 -15.29 -13.21 15.86
N THR A 143 -15.73 -12.90 14.63
CA THR A 143 -16.51 -11.69 14.31
C THR A 143 -17.83 -12.05 13.64
N PRO A 144 -18.96 -11.50 14.11
CA PRO A 144 -20.24 -11.68 13.43
C PRO A 144 -20.21 -11.02 12.05
N ALA A 145 -21.01 -11.55 11.12
CA ALA A 145 -21.19 -10.92 9.82
C ALA A 145 -21.77 -9.51 9.99
N MET A 146 -21.18 -8.53 9.32
CA MET A 146 -21.69 -7.16 9.29
C MET A 146 -22.84 -7.05 8.29
N ASP A 147 -23.79 -6.16 8.56
CA ASP A 147 -24.82 -5.82 7.58
C ASP A 147 -24.21 -5.14 6.34
N ALA A 148 -24.76 -5.43 5.16
CA ALA A 148 -24.22 -4.92 3.90
C ALA A 148 -24.15 -3.38 3.82
N PRO A 149 -25.13 -2.60 4.31
CA PRO A 149 -25.00 -1.14 4.39
C PRO A 149 -23.81 -0.66 5.22
N THR A 150 -23.59 -1.21 6.41
CA THR A 150 -22.45 -0.84 7.27
C THR A 150 -21.12 -1.26 6.64
N ALA A 151 -21.05 -2.45 6.04
CA ALA A 151 -19.86 -2.91 5.31
C ALA A 151 -19.48 -1.95 4.17
N ARG A 152 -20.48 -1.39 3.46
CA ARG A 152 -20.27 -0.38 2.41
C ARG A 152 -19.77 0.96 2.95
N LYS A 153 -20.16 1.37 4.16
CA LYS A 153 -19.61 2.57 4.81
C LYS A 153 -18.11 2.41 5.07
N PHE A 154 -17.68 1.24 5.56
CA PHE A 154 -16.25 0.95 5.73
C PHE A 154 -15.52 0.86 4.39
N ALA A 155 -16.10 0.20 3.38
CA ALA A 155 -15.52 0.16 2.04
C ALA A 155 -15.41 1.55 1.38
N ALA A 156 -16.30 2.49 1.72
CA ALA A 156 -16.23 3.86 1.23
C ALA A 156 -14.97 4.60 1.70
N ILE A 157 -14.41 4.24 2.86
CA ILE A 157 -13.11 4.76 3.34
C ILE A 157 -11.99 4.40 2.37
N TRP A 158 -12.10 3.33 1.59
CA TRP A 158 -11.16 2.99 0.52
C TRP A 158 -11.60 3.58 -0.82
N LEU A 159 -12.85 3.34 -1.21
CA LEU A 159 -13.38 3.69 -2.54
C LEU A 159 -13.40 5.19 -2.80
N LEU A 160 -13.70 6.00 -1.79
CA LEU A 160 -13.82 7.47 -1.90
C LEU A 160 -12.60 8.20 -1.34
N ASN A 161 -11.53 7.49 -0.98
CA ASN A 161 -10.31 8.12 -0.50
C ASN A 161 -9.55 8.79 -1.65
N PRO A 162 -9.31 10.12 -1.56
CA PRO A 162 -8.64 10.85 -2.63
C PRO A 162 -7.20 10.38 -2.85
N MET A 163 -6.50 9.91 -1.81
CA MET A 163 -5.14 9.38 -1.94
C MET A 163 -5.14 8.06 -2.73
N VAL A 164 -6.02 7.13 -2.38
CA VAL A 164 -6.13 5.83 -3.08
C VAL A 164 -6.50 6.06 -4.54
N ALA A 165 -7.56 6.84 -4.78
CA ALA A 165 -8.01 7.14 -6.13
C ALA A 165 -6.92 7.82 -6.95
N THR A 166 -6.20 8.79 -6.38
CA THR A 166 -5.10 9.48 -7.06
C THR A 166 -3.94 8.54 -7.37
N ILE A 167 -3.53 7.67 -6.44
CA ILE A 167 -2.41 6.75 -6.66
C ILE A 167 -2.66 5.83 -7.85
N SER A 168 -3.86 5.24 -7.97
CA SER A 168 -4.17 4.37 -9.12
C SER A 168 -4.34 5.14 -10.42
N THR A 169 -5.02 6.29 -10.41
CA THR A 169 -5.23 7.09 -11.63
C THR A 169 -3.96 7.78 -12.13
N ARG A 170 -2.96 8.01 -11.26
CA ARG A 170 -1.61 8.44 -11.65
C ARG A 170 -0.83 7.34 -12.39
N GLY A 171 -1.23 6.08 -12.26
CA GLY A 171 -0.61 4.93 -12.94
C GLY A 171 0.25 4.05 -12.03
N SER A 172 0.02 4.05 -10.72
CA SER A 172 0.68 3.10 -9.82
C SER A 172 0.00 1.73 -9.85
N SER A 173 0.79 0.66 -9.96
CA SER A 173 0.28 -0.72 -9.98
C SER A 173 -0.08 -1.29 -8.60
N GLU A 174 0.06 -0.51 -7.52
CA GLU A 174 -0.20 -1.00 -6.15
C GLU A 174 -1.66 -1.45 -5.94
N GLY A 175 -2.62 -0.93 -6.72
CA GLY A 175 -4.01 -1.39 -6.70
C GLY A 175 -4.19 -2.86 -7.10
N LEU A 176 -3.40 -3.35 -8.07
CA LEU A 176 -3.41 -4.77 -8.47
C LEU A 176 -2.97 -5.69 -7.33
N LEU A 177 -2.00 -5.22 -6.57
CA LEU A 177 -1.48 -5.95 -5.43
C LEU A 177 -2.45 -5.91 -4.24
N ALA A 178 -3.09 -4.77 -3.99
CA ALA A 178 -4.14 -4.64 -2.98
C ALA A 178 -5.30 -5.62 -3.24
N VAL A 179 -5.79 -5.70 -4.50
CA VAL A 179 -6.86 -6.65 -4.84
C VAL A 179 -6.41 -8.11 -4.70
N LEU A 180 -5.16 -8.45 -5.03
CA LEU A 180 -4.61 -9.81 -4.82
C LEU A 180 -4.57 -10.20 -3.34
N VAL A 181 -4.11 -9.29 -2.46
CA VAL A 181 -4.05 -9.54 -1.01
C VAL A 181 -5.44 -9.64 -0.38
N LEU A 182 -6.37 -8.77 -0.78
CA LEU A 182 -7.76 -8.85 -0.31
C LEU A 182 -8.46 -10.10 -0.85
N ALA A 183 -8.18 -10.52 -2.08
CA ALA A 183 -8.72 -11.75 -2.65
C ALA A 183 -8.17 -12.97 -1.91
N LEU A 184 -6.88 -12.95 -1.54
CA LEU A 184 -6.25 -13.97 -0.70
C LEU A 184 -6.96 -14.07 0.65
N LEU A 185 -7.13 -12.94 1.34
CA LEU A 185 -7.84 -12.91 2.63
C LEU A 185 -9.28 -13.43 2.48
N TRP A 186 -10.01 -12.96 1.48
CA TRP A 186 -11.35 -13.43 1.16
C TRP A 186 -11.39 -14.95 0.92
N ALA A 187 -10.45 -15.50 0.14
CA ALA A 187 -10.37 -16.92 -0.14
C ALA A 187 -10.06 -17.75 1.12
N VAL A 188 -9.19 -17.26 2.00
CA VAL A 188 -8.86 -17.90 3.28
C VAL A 188 -10.08 -17.91 4.21
N LEU A 189 -10.74 -16.76 4.38
CA LEU A 189 -11.95 -16.63 5.21
C LEU A 189 -13.12 -17.46 4.65
N SER A 190 -13.23 -17.55 3.33
CA SER A 190 -14.20 -18.40 2.63
C SER A 190 -13.80 -19.88 2.57
N ARG A 191 -12.69 -20.27 3.24
CA ARG A 191 -12.20 -21.66 3.33
C ARG A 191 -11.85 -22.30 1.99
N ARG A 192 -11.56 -21.48 0.97
CA ARG A 192 -11.16 -21.91 -0.38
C ARG A 192 -9.64 -22.08 -0.47
N VAL A 193 -9.13 -23.12 0.18
CA VAL A 193 -7.68 -23.35 0.36
C VAL A 193 -6.89 -23.39 -0.96
N ALA A 194 -7.42 -24.03 -2.00
CA ALA A 194 -6.75 -24.08 -3.31
C ALA A 194 -6.59 -22.68 -3.91
N LEU A 195 -7.68 -21.89 -3.92
CA LEU A 195 -7.67 -20.52 -4.43
C LEU A 195 -6.76 -19.62 -3.60
N ALA A 196 -6.76 -19.76 -2.27
CA ALA A 196 -5.82 -19.07 -1.41
C ALA A 196 -4.37 -19.41 -1.76
N GLY A 197 -4.07 -20.69 -2.06
CA GLY A 197 -2.76 -21.11 -2.53
C GLY A 197 -2.37 -20.42 -3.85
N VAL A 198 -3.27 -20.43 -4.84
CA VAL A 198 -3.04 -19.77 -6.13
C VAL A 198 -2.77 -18.28 -5.95
N LEU A 199 -3.61 -17.58 -5.18
CA LEU A 199 -3.50 -16.14 -4.94
C LEU A 199 -2.24 -15.77 -4.15
N LEU A 200 -1.84 -16.60 -3.18
CA LEU A 200 -0.59 -16.40 -2.44
C LEU A 200 0.62 -16.57 -3.37
N GLY A 201 0.68 -17.65 -4.15
CA GLY A 201 1.77 -17.90 -5.10
C GLY A 201 1.88 -16.80 -6.17
N LEU A 202 0.74 -16.41 -6.75
CA LEU A 202 0.66 -15.30 -7.71
C LEU A 202 1.08 -13.97 -7.07
N GLY A 203 0.58 -13.67 -5.86
CA GLY A 203 0.91 -12.45 -5.13
C GLY A 203 2.40 -12.33 -4.85
N VAL A 204 3.04 -13.40 -4.35
CA VAL A 204 4.48 -13.45 -4.07
C VAL A 204 5.32 -13.33 -5.33
N HIS A 205 4.87 -13.90 -6.45
CA HIS A 205 5.52 -13.71 -7.74
C HIS A 205 5.38 -12.27 -8.24
N PHE A 206 4.20 -11.66 -8.06
CA PHE A 206 3.92 -10.30 -8.53
C PHE A 206 4.75 -9.26 -7.78
N LYS A 207 4.89 -9.42 -6.45
CA LYS A 207 5.81 -8.67 -5.60
C LYS A 207 6.18 -9.57 -4.43
N ILE A 208 7.42 -9.59 -3.97
CA ILE A 208 7.85 -10.61 -3.00
C ILE A 208 7.06 -10.55 -1.67
N TYR A 209 6.72 -9.36 -1.17
CA TYR A 209 6.27 -9.15 0.22
C TYR A 209 4.99 -9.88 0.69
N PRO A 210 3.99 -10.29 -0.14
CA PRO A 210 2.83 -11.04 0.36
C PRO A 210 3.20 -12.38 1.01
N PHE A 211 4.45 -12.84 0.87
CA PHE A 211 4.97 -14.02 1.57
C PHE A 211 4.82 -13.89 3.09
N ILE A 212 4.87 -12.67 3.63
CA ILE A 212 4.73 -12.43 5.07
C ILE A 212 3.38 -12.91 5.60
N TYR A 213 2.34 -13.01 4.76
CA TYR A 213 1.01 -13.44 5.20
C TYR A 213 0.93 -14.97 5.38
N ALA A 214 1.84 -15.74 4.78
CA ALA A 214 1.79 -17.20 4.81
C ALA A 214 1.83 -17.78 6.24
N PRO A 215 2.74 -17.34 7.16
CA PRO A 215 2.75 -17.82 8.54
C PRO A 215 1.43 -17.55 9.29
N ALA A 216 0.85 -16.36 9.15
CA ALA A 216 -0.42 -16.02 9.79
C ALA A 216 -1.57 -16.89 9.27
N ILE A 217 -1.65 -17.08 7.95
CA ILE A 217 -2.66 -17.93 7.32
C ILE A 217 -2.51 -19.38 7.83
N VAL A 218 -1.30 -19.95 7.77
CA VAL A 218 -1.03 -21.33 8.22
C VAL A 218 -1.33 -21.49 9.70
N TRP A 219 -0.95 -20.52 10.54
CA TRP A 219 -1.19 -20.56 11.99
C TRP A 219 -2.68 -20.45 12.33
N SER A 220 -3.43 -19.62 11.60
CA SER A 220 -4.88 -19.45 11.79
C SER A 220 -5.70 -20.71 11.49
N MET A 221 -5.19 -21.59 10.60
CA MET A 221 -5.86 -22.84 10.22
C MET A 221 -5.98 -23.86 11.37
N ASP A 222 -5.20 -23.74 12.45
CA ASP A 222 -5.34 -24.63 13.63
C ASP A 222 -6.64 -24.42 14.41
N GLY A 223 -7.30 -23.27 14.27
CA GLY A 223 -8.54 -22.95 15.01
C GLY A 223 -9.70 -23.92 14.74
N ASP A 224 -9.57 -24.80 13.74
CA ASP A 224 -10.51 -25.89 13.42
C ASP A 224 -10.46 -27.06 14.42
N ARG A 225 -9.48 -27.08 15.32
CA ARG A 225 -9.27 -28.19 16.28
C ARG A 225 -9.86 -27.97 17.66
N ILE A 226 -10.63 -26.90 17.89
CA ILE A 226 -11.15 -26.55 19.24
C ILE A 226 -12.14 -27.60 19.80
N SER A 227 -12.59 -28.58 19.03
CA SER A 227 -13.37 -29.73 19.53
C SER A 227 -12.53 -30.93 20.01
N GLY A 228 -11.20 -30.91 19.89
CA GLY A 228 -10.33 -32.00 20.36
C GLY A 228 -9.30 -31.49 21.36
N ARG A 229 -9.32 -32.04 22.59
CA ARG A 229 -8.29 -31.77 23.62
C ARG A 229 -6.89 -31.82 22.98
N PRO A 230 -6.00 -30.82 23.22
CA PRO A 230 -4.62 -30.96 22.82
C PRO A 230 -4.03 -32.10 23.66
N ALA A 231 -3.78 -33.25 23.03
CA ALA A 231 -2.93 -34.25 23.65
C ALA A 231 -1.58 -33.56 23.90
N ALA A 232 -1.19 -33.44 25.17
CA ALA A 232 0.15 -32.99 25.54
C ALA A 232 1.14 -34.02 24.98
N GLN A 233 1.63 -33.77 23.77
CA GLN A 233 2.56 -34.67 23.10
C GLN A 233 3.97 -34.33 23.57
N SER A 234 4.65 -35.31 24.16
CA SER A 234 5.99 -35.19 24.73
C SER A 234 7.11 -35.22 23.68
N SER A 235 6.81 -35.46 22.40
CA SER A 235 7.80 -35.57 21.33
C SER A 235 7.65 -34.48 20.27
N VAL A 236 8.79 -33.89 19.88
CA VAL A 236 8.89 -32.90 18.78
C VAL A 236 8.34 -33.48 17.47
N VAL A 237 8.57 -34.76 17.21
CA VAL A 237 8.08 -35.47 16.02
C VAL A 237 6.55 -35.51 16.00
N GLY A 238 5.90 -35.77 17.15
CA GLY A 238 4.44 -35.73 17.28
C GLY A 238 3.88 -34.34 16.98
N ALA A 239 4.52 -33.29 17.51
CA ALA A 239 4.13 -31.91 17.26
C ALA A 239 4.23 -31.52 15.78
N VAL A 240 5.30 -31.95 15.09
CA VAL A 240 5.48 -31.71 13.65
C VAL A 240 4.43 -32.47 12.83
N ALA A 241 4.20 -33.75 13.13
CA ALA A 241 3.17 -34.55 12.46
C ALA A 241 1.77 -33.95 12.65
N ALA A 242 1.47 -33.47 13.86
CA ALA A 242 0.22 -32.78 14.15
C ALA A 242 0.10 -31.46 13.38
N PHE A 243 1.20 -30.75 13.14
CA PHE A 243 1.19 -29.50 12.39
C PHE A 243 0.87 -29.69 10.90
N LEU A 244 1.30 -30.80 10.30
CA LEU A 244 1.11 -31.13 8.88
C LEU A 244 -0.33 -31.61 8.58
N THR A 245 -1.25 -30.66 8.43
CA THR A 245 -2.64 -30.96 8.04
C THR A 245 -2.83 -30.92 6.53
N VAL A 246 -3.83 -31.65 6.02
CA VAL A 246 -4.18 -31.64 4.58
C VAL A 246 -4.43 -30.22 4.04
N PRO A 247 -5.19 -29.33 4.73
CA PRO A 247 -5.34 -27.94 4.27
C PRO A 247 -4.02 -27.17 4.20
N ARG A 248 -3.11 -27.35 5.16
CA ARG A 248 -1.81 -26.67 5.17
C ARG A 248 -0.90 -27.17 4.07
N LEU A 249 -0.83 -28.48 3.89
CA LEU A 249 -0.08 -29.10 2.79
C LEU A 249 -0.64 -28.65 1.44
N LYS A 250 -1.97 -28.63 1.28
CA LYS A 250 -2.62 -28.15 0.06
C LYS A 250 -2.29 -26.67 -0.22
N LEU A 251 -2.36 -25.80 0.79
CA LEU A 251 -1.97 -24.40 0.65
C LEU A 251 -0.50 -24.28 0.22
N ALA A 252 0.40 -24.98 0.92
CA ALA A 252 1.85 -24.93 0.67
C ALA A 252 2.20 -25.43 -0.73
N LEU A 253 1.67 -26.59 -1.13
CA LEU A 253 1.94 -27.20 -2.44
C LEU A 253 1.38 -26.36 -3.59
N VAL A 254 0.14 -25.87 -3.48
CA VAL A 254 -0.46 -25.06 -4.55
C VAL A 254 0.24 -23.70 -4.67
N SER A 255 0.51 -23.01 -3.56
CA SER A 255 1.22 -21.72 -3.61
C SER A 255 2.64 -21.85 -4.13
N SER A 256 3.39 -22.85 -3.67
CA SER A 256 4.74 -23.12 -4.16
C SER A 256 4.73 -23.53 -5.63
N GLY A 257 3.76 -24.35 -6.05
CA GLY A 257 3.60 -24.76 -7.44
C GLY A 257 3.32 -23.59 -8.38
N VAL A 258 2.37 -22.71 -8.03
CA VAL A 258 2.07 -21.50 -8.82
C VAL A 258 3.27 -20.55 -8.85
N PHE A 259 3.88 -20.28 -7.69
CA PHE A 259 5.06 -19.43 -7.62
C PHE A 259 6.20 -19.98 -8.49
N MET A 260 6.50 -21.27 -8.36
CA MET A 260 7.56 -21.92 -9.14
C MET A 260 7.25 -21.91 -10.64
N ALA A 261 6.03 -22.27 -11.05
CA ALA A 261 5.63 -22.29 -12.46
C ALA A 261 5.75 -20.90 -13.11
N LEU A 262 5.33 -19.84 -12.42
CA LEU A 262 5.48 -18.47 -12.91
C LEU A 262 6.95 -18.06 -13.00
N ASN A 263 7.75 -18.34 -11.96
CA ASN A 263 9.19 -18.01 -11.97
C ASN A 263 9.96 -18.77 -13.06
N LEU A 264 9.68 -20.06 -13.24
CA LEU A 264 10.29 -20.86 -14.30
C LEU A 264 9.89 -20.35 -15.68
N THR A 265 8.61 -20.01 -15.90
CA THR A 265 8.15 -19.42 -17.17
C THR A 265 8.88 -18.10 -17.46
N MET A 266 8.95 -17.19 -16.49
CA MET A 266 9.64 -15.89 -16.67
C MET A 266 11.15 -16.05 -16.85
N TYR A 267 11.78 -16.97 -16.11
CA TYR A 267 13.21 -17.26 -16.26
C TYR A 267 13.51 -17.89 -17.61
N ALA A 268 12.65 -18.79 -18.10
CA ALA A 268 12.79 -19.36 -19.44
C ALA A 268 12.65 -18.30 -20.54
N SER A 269 11.83 -17.26 -20.33
CA SER A 269 11.66 -16.17 -21.30
C SER A 269 12.77 -15.11 -21.26
N TYR A 270 13.32 -14.78 -20.08
CA TYR A 270 14.20 -13.61 -19.92
C TYR A 270 15.56 -13.89 -19.26
N GLY A 271 15.79 -15.11 -18.77
CA GLY A 271 17.07 -15.53 -18.20
C GLY A 271 17.48 -14.80 -16.91
N PRO A 272 18.80 -14.64 -16.66
CA PRO A 272 19.33 -14.01 -15.45
C PRO A 272 18.80 -12.59 -15.12
N PRO A 273 18.57 -11.69 -16.10
CA PRO A 273 17.98 -10.37 -15.85
C PRO A 273 16.68 -10.40 -15.04
N PHE A 274 15.83 -11.42 -15.24
CA PHE A 274 14.60 -11.60 -14.47
C PHE A 274 14.86 -11.71 -12.96
N LEU A 275 15.74 -12.62 -12.56
CA LEU A 275 16.04 -12.85 -11.14
C LEU A 275 16.70 -11.62 -10.50
N VAL A 276 17.63 -11.01 -11.24
CA VAL A 276 18.37 -9.83 -10.76
C VAL A 276 17.42 -8.66 -10.52
N HIS A 277 16.62 -8.29 -11.51
CA HIS A 277 15.83 -7.06 -11.44
C HIS A 277 14.53 -7.20 -10.67
N THR A 278 13.87 -8.36 -10.69
CA THR A 278 12.59 -8.55 -9.98
C THR A 278 12.78 -8.91 -8.50
N PHE A 279 13.86 -9.61 -8.13
CA PHE A 279 14.04 -10.07 -6.74
C PHE A 279 15.36 -9.60 -6.12
N LEU A 280 16.50 -9.98 -6.69
CA LEU A 280 17.79 -9.83 -6.01
C LEU A 280 18.20 -8.38 -5.79
N TYR A 281 17.81 -7.48 -6.70
CA TYR A 281 18.04 -6.04 -6.58
C TYR A 281 17.51 -5.47 -5.26
N HIS A 282 16.40 -5.98 -4.73
CA HIS A 282 15.83 -5.47 -3.47
C HIS A 282 16.66 -5.88 -2.24
N VAL A 283 17.40 -6.99 -2.32
CA VAL A 283 18.28 -7.46 -1.25
C VAL A 283 19.50 -6.56 -1.13
N THR A 284 20.10 -6.17 -2.26
CA THR A 284 21.32 -5.37 -2.30
C THR A 284 21.08 -3.86 -2.33
N ARG A 285 19.85 -3.41 -2.65
CA ARG A 285 19.54 -1.97 -2.70
C ARG A 285 19.77 -1.30 -1.35
N ILE A 286 20.48 -0.18 -1.39
CA ILE A 286 20.68 0.77 -0.30
C ILE A 286 20.23 2.13 -0.81
N ASP A 287 19.50 2.88 0.02
CA ASP A 287 19.20 4.28 -0.22
C ASP A 287 19.65 5.06 1.01
N HIS A 288 20.62 5.96 0.82
CA HIS A 288 21.19 6.78 1.89
C HIS A 288 20.81 8.25 1.78
N ARG A 289 20.26 8.71 0.64
CA ARG A 289 20.04 10.14 0.37
C ARG A 289 18.60 10.57 0.60
N HIS A 290 17.64 9.70 0.34
CA HIS A 290 16.21 10.03 0.42
C HIS A 290 15.44 8.97 1.22
N ASN A 291 16.09 8.42 2.24
CA ASN A 291 15.57 7.33 3.05
C ASN A 291 15.03 7.86 4.38
N PHE A 292 13.77 7.59 4.66
CA PHE A 292 13.05 7.91 5.89
C PHE A 292 12.94 6.70 6.82
N SER A 293 13.62 5.59 6.50
CA SER A 293 13.63 4.43 7.37
C SER A 293 14.34 4.74 8.70
N PRO A 294 14.06 3.97 9.75
CA PRO A 294 14.83 4.02 11.01
C PRO A 294 16.34 3.80 10.81
N TYR A 295 16.75 3.24 9.66
CA TYR A 295 18.13 2.93 9.32
C TYR A 295 18.84 4.02 8.51
N ASN A 296 18.18 5.16 8.24
CA ASN A 296 18.75 6.22 7.40
C ASN A 296 20.13 6.69 7.87
N ILE A 297 20.24 7.16 9.13
CA ILE A 297 21.50 7.68 9.67
C ILE A 297 22.61 6.61 9.68
N PRO A 298 22.37 5.38 10.18
CA PRO A 298 23.35 4.30 10.08
C PRO A 298 23.81 3.99 8.65
N LEU A 299 22.89 3.92 7.69
CA LEU A 299 23.22 3.64 6.28
C LEU A 299 23.96 4.80 5.61
N TYR A 300 23.60 6.04 5.96
CA TYR A 300 24.28 7.24 5.48
C TYR A 300 25.74 7.29 5.97
N LEU A 301 25.97 7.08 7.27
CA LEU A 301 27.32 7.06 7.84
C LEU A 301 28.16 5.90 7.30
N ALA A 302 27.55 4.72 7.10
CA ALA A 302 28.21 3.59 6.46
C ALA A 302 28.63 3.91 5.02
N SER A 303 27.81 4.63 4.26
CA SER A 303 28.13 5.05 2.88
C SER A 303 29.25 6.10 2.79
N ALA A 304 29.47 6.87 3.85
CA ALA A 304 30.48 7.93 3.91
C ALA A 304 31.83 7.46 4.46
N SER A 305 31.90 6.23 5.01
CA SER A 305 33.12 5.69 5.60
C SER A 305 33.98 5.03 4.53
N PRO A 306 35.24 5.47 4.30
CA PRO A 306 36.16 4.79 3.40
C PRO A 306 36.35 3.34 3.84
N GLU A 307 36.39 2.42 2.88
CA GLU A 307 36.51 0.97 3.07
C GLU A 307 37.57 0.63 4.15
N GLY A 308 37.15 0.19 5.35
CA GLY A 308 38.12 -0.30 6.33
C GLY A 308 37.72 -0.46 7.80
N VAL A 309 36.75 0.27 8.36
CA VAL A 309 36.66 0.35 9.84
C VAL A 309 35.54 -0.50 10.49
N SER A 310 34.65 -1.13 9.74
CA SER A 310 33.58 -1.94 10.32
C SER A 310 33.55 -3.37 9.78
N ARG A 311 34.41 -4.25 10.32
CA ARG A 311 34.17 -5.72 10.33
C ARG A 311 33.01 -6.12 11.28
N GLY A 312 32.18 -5.15 11.70
CA GLY A 312 30.96 -5.38 12.46
C GLY A 312 29.80 -5.80 11.57
N LEU A 313 28.73 -6.33 12.18
CA LEU A 313 27.50 -6.77 11.52
C LEU A 313 27.09 -5.78 10.40
N ARG A 314 26.99 -6.26 9.16
CA ARG A 314 26.47 -5.48 8.03
C ARG A 314 25.06 -4.99 8.39
N ILE A 315 24.94 -3.70 8.70
CA ILE A 315 23.69 -3.07 9.18
C ILE A 315 22.53 -3.34 8.21
N GLU A 316 22.84 -3.43 6.92
CA GLU A 316 21.92 -3.80 5.84
C GLU A 316 21.26 -5.17 6.03
N SER A 317 22.03 -6.17 6.49
CA SER A 317 21.56 -7.53 6.74
C SER A 317 20.77 -7.61 8.04
N VAL A 318 21.20 -6.84 9.04
CA VAL A 318 20.53 -6.78 10.36
C VAL A 318 19.17 -6.11 10.24
N ALA A 319 18.99 -5.14 9.35
CA ALA A 319 17.71 -4.44 9.18
C ALA A 319 16.54 -5.35 8.76
N PHE A 320 16.83 -6.48 8.09
CA PHE A 320 15.82 -7.48 7.76
C PHE A 320 15.37 -8.30 8.96
N LEU A 321 16.21 -8.45 9.99
CA LEU A 321 15.91 -9.32 11.14
C LEU A 321 14.68 -8.82 11.94
N PRO A 322 14.62 -7.58 12.45
CA PRO A 322 13.44 -7.12 13.20
C PRO A 322 12.20 -7.06 12.30
N GLN A 323 12.37 -6.71 11.02
CA GLN A 323 11.28 -6.69 10.03
C GLN A 323 10.66 -8.08 9.85
N LEU A 324 11.48 -9.11 9.58
CA LEU A 324 11.01 -10.48 9.36
C LEU A 324 10.57 -11.17 10.65
N LEU A 325 11.28 -10.95 11.77
CA LEU A 325 10.90 -11.50 13.07
C LEU A 325 9.52 -11.00 13.50
N LEU A 326 9.28 -9.70 13.39
CA LEU A 326 8.01 -9.11 13.80
C LEU A 326 6.88 -9.55 12.86
N SER A 327 7.07 -9.41 11.54
CA SER A 327 6.01 -9.71 10.56
C SER A 327 5.77 -11.20 10.35
N CYS A 328 6.78 -12.07 10.39
CA CYS A 328 6.62 -13.50 10.07
C CYS A 328 6.50 -14.41 11.30
N VAL A 329 6.90 -13.96 12.49
CA VAL A 329 6.92 -14.81 13.70
C VAL A 329 6.05 -14.24 14.81
N LEU A 330 6.41 -13.08 15.37
CA LEU A 330 5.77 -12.58 16.61
C LEU A 330 4.30 -12.23 16.41
N ILE A 331 3.97 -11.41 15.40
CA ILE A 331 2.59 -10.98 15.12
C ILE A 331 1.68 -12.19 14.80
N PRO A 332 2.07 -13.11 13.89
CA PRO A 332 1.29 -14.32 13.62
C PRO A 332 0.97 -15.14 14.86
N LEU A 333 1.96 -15.40 15.72
CA LEU A 333 1.78 -16.26 16.90
C LEU A 333 0.77 -15.67 17.90
N ILE A 334 0.78 -14.34 18.08
CA ILE A 334 -0.06 -13.64 19.06
C ILE A 334 -1.48 -13.40 18.53
N MET A 335 -1.62 -13.02 17.25
CA MET A 335 -2.87 -12.44 16.73
C MET A 335 -3.61 -13.34 15.73
N ALA A 336 -2.93 -14.20 14.96
CA ALA A 336 -3.56 -14.83 13.78
C ALA A 336 -4.73 -15.76 14.12
N LYS A 337 -4.73 -16.34 15.32
CA LYS A 337 -5.83 -17.20 15.81
C LYS A 337 -7.03 -16.40 16.34
N LYS A 338 -6.83 -15.12 16.68
CA LYS A 338 -7.87 -14.22 17.20
C LYS A 338 -8.58 -13.48 16.06
N ASP A 339 -7.80 -12.81 15.21
CA ASP A 339 -8.31 -12.01 14.10
C ASP A 339 -7.27 -11.98 12.97
N LEU A 340 -7.51 -12.77 11.92
CA LEU A 340 -6.61 -12.86 10.78
C LEU A 340 -6.53 -11.53 9.98
N PRO A 341 -7.64 -10.86 9.61
CA PRO A 341 -7.58 -9.52 9.03
C PRO A 341 -6.72 -8.53 9.82
N ALA A 342 -6.93 -8.40 11.13
CA ALA A 342 -6.15 -7.50 11.97
C ALA A 342 -4.67 -7.91 12.04
N THR A 343 -4.40 -9.22 12.03
CA THR A 343 -3.03 -9.76 11.96
C THR A 343 -2.35 -9.35 10.66
N MET A 344 -2.98 -9.55 9.50
CA MET A 344 -2.40 -9.18 8.20
C MET A 344 -2.16 -7.68 8.10
N LEU A 345 -3.04 -6.85 8.66
CA LEU A 345 -2.83 -5.40 8.78
C LEU A 345 -1.58 -5.10 9.61
N ALA A 346 -1.47 -5.67 10.82
CA ALA A 346 -0.32 -5.49 11.70
C ALA A 346 0.99 -5.97 11.06
N GLN A 347 0.96 -7.11 10.36
CA GLN A 347 2.12 -7.63 9.62
C GLN A 347 2.58 -6.66 8.52
N THR A 348 1.63 -6.09 7.78
CA THR A 348 1.92 -5.10 6.70
C THR A 348 2.51 -3.83 7.30
N TRP A 349 1.92 -3.34 8.39
CA TRP A 349 2.38 -2.13 9.05
C TRP A 349 3.79 -2.31 9.63
N ALA A 350 4.05 -3.42 10.31
CA ALA A 350 5.37 -3.79 10.80
C ALA A 350 6.39 -3.93 9.65
N PHE A 351 5.99 -4.59 8.55
CA PHE A 351 6.88 -4.80 7.41
C PHE A 351 7.29 -3.48 6.76
N VAL A 352 6.39 -2.50 6.68
CA VAL A 352 6.67 -1.18 6.12
C VAL A 352 7.46 -0.32 7.11
N ALA A 353 7.06 -0.27 8.39
CA ALA A 353 7.69 0.57 9.40
C ALA A 353 9.16 0.20 9.66
N PHE A 354 9.48 -1.10 9.62
CA PHE A 354 10.84 -1.61 9.81
C PHE A 354 11.56 -1.92 8.49
N ASN A 355 11.06 -1.42 7.36
CA ASN A 355 11.75 -1.57 6.09
C ASN A 355 13.06 -0.76 6.09
N LYS A 356 14.12 -1.33 5.53
CA LYS A 356 15.43 -0.66 5.38
C LYS A 356 15.43 0.52 4.40
N VAL A 357 14.45 0.60 3.49
CA VAL A 357 14.33 1.67 2.51
C VAL A 357 12.88 2.17 2.49
N CYS A 358 12.68 3.38 3.01
CA CYS A 358 11.42 4.11 2.93
C CYS A 358 11.68 5.42 2.21
N THR A 359 11.24 5.58 0.96
CA THR A 359 11.58 6.77 0.17
C THR A 359 10.33 7.58 -0.17
N SER A 360 10.38 8.90 -0.03
CA SER A 360 9.42 9.79 -0.68
C SER A 360 10.05 10.33 -1.96
N GLN A 361 9.33 10.25 -3.08
CA GLN A 361 9.80 10.82 -4.33
C GLN A 361 9.47 12.32 -4.34
N VAL A 362 10.45 13.17 -4.05
CA VAL A 362 10.35 14.61 -4.30
C VAL A 362 11.02 14.87 -5.64
N ARG A 363 10.23 15.15 -6.68
CA ARG A 363 10.77 15.59 -7.97
C ARG A 363 11.46 16.94 -7.75
N LYS A 364 12.78 16.99 -7.93
CA LYS A 364 13.49 18.26 -8.01
C LYS A 364 12.93 19.03 -9.20
N SER A 365 12.37 20.21 -8.94
CA SER A 365 11.94 21.12 -9.99
C SER A 365 13.17 21.50 -10.84
N PRO A 366 13.08 21.57 -12.18
CA PRO A 366 14.20 21.96 -13.06
C PRO A 366 14.81 23.33 -12.72
N ALA A 367 14.11 24.16 -11.96
CA ALA A 367 14.62 25.43 -11.46
C ALA A 367 15.81 25.27 -10.49
N ALA A 368 15.95 24.12 -9.82
CA ALA A 368 17.02 23.86 -8.84
C ALA A 368 18.36 23.43 -9.47
N SER A 369 18.45 23.29 -10.80
CA SER A 369 19.70 22.97 -11.51
C SER A 369 20.41 24.18 -12.12
N ARG A 370 19.92 25.41 -11.91
CA ARG A 370 20.73 26.60 -12.17
C ARG A 370 21.66 26.80 -10.98
N ALA A 371 22.87 26.26 -11.10
CA ALA A 371 23.98 26.61 -10.22
C ALA A 371 24.15 28.14 -10.26
N VAL A 372 23.76 28.81 -9.18
CA VAL A 372 24.24 30.17 -8.91
C VAL A 372 25.74 30.01 -8.62
N PRO A 373 26.65 30.63 -9.39
CA PRO A 373 28.07 30.54 -9.08
C PRO A 373 28.31 31.15 -7.69
N PRO A 374 29.23 30.58 -6.88
CA PRO A 374 29.54 31.16 -5.59
C PRO A 374 30.08 32.59 -5.81
N PRO A 375 29.67 33.58 -4.98
CA PRO A 375 30.27 34.90 -5.06
C PRO A 375 31.76 34.80 -4.77
N SER A 376 32.57 35.34 -5.67
CA SER A 376 34.01 35.50 -5.51
C SER A 376 34.28 36.47 -4.36
N PHE A 377 34.60 35.95 -3.18
CA PHE A 377 35.15 36.77 -2.10
C PHE A 377 36.65 36.96 -2.34
N GLY A 378 37.03 38.16 -2.76
CA GLY A 378 38.42 38.64 -2.70
C GLY A 378 38.87 38.78 -1.24
N PRO A 379 40.19 38.79 -0.97
CA PRO A 379 40.71 38.73 0.38
C PRO A 379 40.55 40.11 1.05
N PHE A 380 39.92 40.16 2.22
CA PHE A 380 40.01 41.33 3.11
C PHE A 380 40.59 40.91 4.48
N PRO A 381 41.48 41.74 5.05
CA PRO A 381 42.24 41.40 6.24
C PRO A 381 41.45 41.74 7.52
N GLY A 382 41.75 40.99 8.58
CA GLY A 382 41.86 41.52 9.94
C GLY A 382 40.60 42.05 10.65
N SER A 383 40.26 41.34 11.74
CA SER A 383 39.73 41.84 13.01
C SER A 383 38.20 41.93 13.26
N ARG A 384 37.81 41.12 14.28
CA ARG A 384 36.74 41.29 15.29
C ARG A 384 35.39 41.82 14.84
N TRP A 385 34.35 40.97 14.84
CA TRP A 385 33.01 41.35 15.36
C TRP A 385 32.28 40.15 15.97
N LEU A 386 31.86 40.34 17.22
CA LEU A 386 31.05 39.46 18.07
C LEU A 386 29.57 39.48 17.64
N PHE A 387 28.90 38.32 17.74
CA PHE A 387 27.46 38.16 17.57
C PHE A 387 26.66 39.01 18.58
N ARG A 388 25.70 39.80 18.10
CA ARG A 388 24.60 40.38 18.89
C ARG A 388 23.27 39.91 18.31
N ILE A 389 22.45 39.27 19.17
CA ILE A 389 21.06 38.89 18.92
C ILE A 389 20.17 40.02 19.46
N PRO A 390 19.23 40.61 18.68
CA PRO A 390 18.23 41.52 19.25
C PRO A 390 16.94 40.77 19.60
N ILE A 391 16.60 40.80 20.89
CA ILE A 391 15.26 40.55 21.42
C ILE A 391 14.47 41.86 21.30
N LEU A 392 13.25 41.81 20.73
CA LEU A 392 12.31 42.93 20.74
C LEU A 392 10.95 42.47 21.22
N THR A 393 10.73 42.68 22.52
CA THR A 393 9.44 42.70 23.21
C THR A 393 8.71 44.02 22.94
N LYS A 394 7.42 43.99 22.61
CA LYS A 394 6.50 45.12 22.82
C LYS A 394 5.26 44.66 23.58
N ARG A 395 5.06 45.27 24.75
CA ARG A 395 3.87 45.25 25.61
C ARG A 395 2.86 46.32 25.14
N CYS A 396 1.58 45.97 25.20
CA CYS A 396 0.40 46.81 25.46
C CYS A 396 -0.69 45.80 25.89
N GLY A 397 -1.45 45.92 26.96
CA GLY A 397 -1.66 46.86 28.06
C GLY A 397 -2.71 46.23 28.99
N ASN A 398 -2.70 46.62 30.26
CA ASN A 398 -3.46 46.04 31.38
C ASN A 398 -5.00 46.13 31.26
N ALA A 399 -5.70 45.11 31.78
CA ALA A 399 -6.84 45.20 32.71
C ALA A 399 -7.00 43.81 33.38
N LEU A 400 -6.59 43.60 34.65
CA LEU A 400 -7.45 43.66 35.85
C LEU A 400 -8.81 42.97 35.63
N GLY A 401 -9.20 41.91 36.35
CA GLY A 401 -8.64 41.21 37.50
C GLY A 401 -9.67 40.18 38.01
N SER A 402 -9.19 39.22 38.82
CA SER A 402 -9.93 38.34 39.76
C SER A 402 -11.06 37.45 39.17
N THR A 403 -11.02 36.13 39.31
CA THR A 403 -11.04 35.43 40.61
C THR A 403 -10.34 34.05 40.60
N PHE A 404 -9.58 33.84 41.69
CA PHE A 404 -9.23 32.60 42.39
C PHE A 404 -10.36 31.53 42.37
N SER A 405 -10.20 30.20 42.55
CA SER A 405 -9.15 29.35 43.14
C SER A 405 -9.50 27.86 42.97
N GLY A 406 -8.48 26.99 43.05
CA GLY A 406 -8.59 25.56 43.40
C GLY A 406 -8.73 24.65 42.18
N ILE A 407 -7.95 23.58 41.97
CA ILE A 407 -7.38 22.60 42.89
C ILE A 407 -6.08 22.04 42.30
N SER A 408 -5.13 21.72 43.18
CA SER A 408 -3.82 21.14 42.90
C SER A 408 -3.83 19.62 42.69
N SER A 409 -2.74 19.15 42.07
CA SER A 409 -2.15 17.80 42.11
C SER A 409 -2.67 16.82 41.03
N SER A 410 -1.90 16.60 39.96
CA SER A 410 -0.84 15.57 39.77
C SER A 410 -1.47 14.21 39.39
N SER A 411 -1.15 13.48 38.32
CA SER A 411 0.01 13.44 37.42
C SER A 411 -0.31 12.62 36.15
N HIS A 412 0.41 12.94 35.08
CA HIS A 412 0.79 12.09 33.92
C HIS A 412 -0.26 11.81 32.83
N SER A 413 -0.26 12.71 31.85
CA SER A 413 -0.68 12.48 30.46
C SER A 413 0.42 11.78 29.66
N ILE A 414 0.09 10.68 28.99
CA ILE A 414 0.79 10.18 27.81
C ILE A 414 -0.20 10.33 26.65
N TYR A 415 -0.04 11.37 25.85
CA TYR A 415 -0.78 11.53 24.60
C TYR A 415 -0.02 10.88 23.44
N HIS A 416 -0.80 10.17 22.63
CA HIS A 416 -0.45 9.49 21.41
C HIS A 416 0.37 10.34 20.42
N VAL A 417 1.46 9.75 19.90
CA VAL A 417 2.12 10.19 18.66
C VAL A 417 1.61 9.31 17.52
N LEU A 418 0.71 9.87 16.71
CA LEU A 418 0.35 9.39 15.37
C LEU A 418 1.28 10.05 14.35
N PRO A 419 1.97 9.33 13.46
CA PRO A 419 2.64 9.96 12.33
C PRO A 419 1.64 10.12 11.17
N SER A 420 1.02 11.31 11.12
CA SER A 420 0.36 11.83 9.92
C SER A 420 1.43 12.37 8.95
N CYS A 421 1.54 11.80 7.75
CA CYS A 421 2.33 12.41 6.68
C CYS A 421 1.52 13.56 6.06
N ALA A 422 1.95 14.79 6.35
CA ALA A 422 1.36 16.04 5.90
C ALA A 422 1.85 16.47 4.50
N MET A 423 1.00 17.24 3.83
CA MET A 423 1.22 18.00 2.60
C MET A 423 2.36 19.03 2.74
N PRO A 424 2.87 19.60 1.63
CA PRO A 424 3.44 20.93 1.63
C PRO A 424 2.41 21.98 1.17
N ASP A 425 2.34 23.05 1.94
CA ASP A 425 1.54 24.25 1.74
C ASP A 425 1.86 25.01 0.44
N TRP A 426 0.84 25.70 -0.05
CA TRP A 426 0.92 26.70 -1.12
C TRP A 426 1.47 28.02 -0.59
N ALA A 427 2.50 28.55 -1.25
CA ALA A 427 2.81 29.98 -1.33
C ALA A 427 3.49 30.25 -2.67
#